data_AF-A0A650A7H5-F1
#
_entry.id   AF-A0A650A7H5-F1
#
_cell.length_a   1.000
_cell.length_b   1.000
_cell.length_c   1.000
_cell.angle_alpha   90.00
_cell.angle_beta   90.00
_cell.angle_gamma   90.00
#
_symmetry.space_group_name_H-M   'P 1'
#
loop_
_entity.id
_entity.type
_entity.pdbx_description
1 polymer ?
#
loop_
_entity_poly.entity_id
_entity_poly.type
_entity_poly.pdbx_seq_one_letter_code
_entity_poly.pdbx_strand_id
1 'polypeptide(L)' 'IKAVPVVSVSKTSYLLREGEEFAVTCLIKDVSSSVDSMWIKENSQ' A
#
# COMPACT_ATOMS: atom_id res chain seq x y z
N ILE A 1 -2.73 0.43 25.89
CA ILE A 1 -2.23 -0.73 25.13
C ILE A 1 -1.95 -0.23 23.72
N LYS A 2 -0.71 -0.34 23.22
CA LYS A 2 -0.38 0.04 21.84
C LYS A 2 -0.70 -1.16 20.93
N ALA A 3 -1.64 -1.00 20.02
CA ALA A 3 -1.94 -2.03 19.03
C ALA A 3 -0.89 -1.99 17.92
N VAL A 4 -0.47 -3.15 17.42
CA VAL A 4 0.41 -3.24 16.26
C VAL A 4 -0.44 -2.96 15.02
N PRO A 5 -0.08 -1.97 14.19
CA PRO A 5 -0.88 -1.62 13.02
C PRO A 5 -0.87 -2.77 12.01
N VAL A 6 -2.06 -3.08 11.49
CA VAL A 6 -2.23 -4.10 10.46
C VAL A 6 -2.27 -3.41 9.10
N VAL A 7 -1.36 -3.80 8.20
CA VAL A 7 -1.24 -3.22 6.86
C VAL A 7 -1.73 -4.22 5.82
N SER A 8 -2.53 -3.73 4.87
CA SER A 8 -2.99 -4.50 3.71
C SER A 8 -2.99 -3.64 2.46
N VAL A 9 -2.76 -4.26 1.30
CA VAL A 9 -2.87 -3.60 -0.02
C VAL A 9 -3.96 -4.25 -0.85
N SER A 10 -4.69 -3.47 -1.63
CA SER A 10 -5.82 -3.95 -2.44
C SER A 10 -5.40 -4.91 -3.56
N LYS A 11 -4.18 -4.78 -4.07
CA LYS A 11 -3.59 -5.62 -5.10
C LYS A 11 -2.11 -5.83 -4.79
N THR A 12 -1.64 -7.08 -4.83
CA THR A 12 -0.23 -7.43 -4.64
C THR A 12 0.52 -7.55 -5.96
N SER A 13 -0.19 -7.80 -7.06
CA SER A 13 0.34 -7.81 -8.43
C SER A 13 -0.76 -7.46 -9.43
N TYR A 14 -0.38 -6.83 -10.53
CA TYR A 14 -1.30 -6.51 -11.62
C TYR A 14 -0.50 -6.27 -12.92
N LEU A 15 -0.92 -6.88 -14.03
CA LEU A 15 -0.33 -6.64 -15.35
C LEU A 15 -1.12 -5.51 -16.03
N LEU A 16 -0.41 -4.48 -16.48
CA LEU A 16 -1.00 -3.32 -17.16
C LEU A 16 -0.69 -3.33 -18.64
N ARG A 17 -1.65 -2.90 -19.45
CA ARG A 17 -1.39 -2.49 -20.83
C ARG A 17 -1.08 -1.00 -20.87
N GLU A 18 -0.37 -0.59 -21.91
CA GLU A 18 -0.09 0.81 -22.14
C GLU A 18 -1.41 1.60 -22.30
N GLY A 19 -1.52 2.72 -21.58
CA GLY A 19 -2.72 3.56 -21.55
C GLY A 19 -3.78 3.11 -20.54
N GLU A 20 -3.61 1.98 -19.84
CA GLU A 20 -4.51 1.59 -18.74
C GLU A 20 -4.15 2.31 -17.44
N GLU A 21 -5.17 2.84 -16.77
CA GLU A 21 -5.04 3.38 -15.42
C GLU A 21 -5.23 2.27 -14.38
N PHE A 22 -4.50 2.37 -13.27
CA PHE A 22 -4.68 1.49 -12.12
C PHE A 22 -4.59 2.24 -10.81
N ALA A 23 -5.33 1.72 -9.83
CA ALA A 23 -5.30 2.21 -8.46
C ALA A 23 -4.89 1.07 -7.53
N VAL A 24 -3.94 1.36 -6.64
CA VAL A 24 -3.56 0.50 -5.52
C VAL A 24 -3.84 1.27 -4.23
N THR A 25 -4.52 0.63 -3.29
CA THR A 25 -4.88 1.23 -2.01
C THR A 25 -4.10 0.52 -0.91
N CYS A 26 -3.39 1.30 -0.08
CA CYS A 26 -2.82 0.83 1.17
C CYS A 26 -3.80 1.15 2.31
N LEU A 27 -4.15 0.15 3.11
CA LEU A 27 -5.04 0.27 4.25
C LEU A 27 -4.29 -0.12 5.53
N ILE A 28 -4.23 0.82 6.47
CA ILE A 28 -3.59 0.66 7.77
C ILE A 28 -4.69 0.68 8.84
N LYS A 29 -4.85 -0.42 9.58
CA LYS A 29 -5.83 -0.58 10.66
C LYS A 29 -5.14 -0.58 12.03
N ASP A 30 -5.95 -0.49 13.09
CA ASP A 30 -5.51 -0.59 14.48
C ASP A 30 -4.48 0.48 14.88
N VAL A 31 -4.65 1.68 14.32
CA VAL A 31 -3.80 2.84 14.59
C VAL A 31 -4.28 3.59 15.84
N SER A 32 -3.44 3.67 16.86
CA SER A 32 -3.71 4.48 18.07
C SER A 32 -3.20 5.92 17.96
N SER A 33 -2.58 6.27 16.83
CA SER A 33 -1.95 7.56 16.54
C SER A 33 -1.84 7.77 15.03
N SER A 34 -1.48 8.97 14.59
CA SER A 34 -1.15 9.23 13.19
C SER A 34 -0.03 8.32 12.69
N VAL A 35 -0.13 7.91 11.42
CA VAL A 35 0.84 7.06 10.73
C VAL A 35 1.42 7.81 9.54
N ASP A 36 2.71 7.64 9.31
CA ASP A 36 3.38 8.06 8.07
C ASP A 36 3.39 6.89 7.08
N SER A 37 3.18 7.16 5.79
CA SER A 37 3.10 6.11 4.78
C SER A 37 3.66 6.56 3.43
N MET A 38 4.42 5.68 2.77
CA MET A 38 5.04 5.95 1.48
C MET A 38 5.00 4.71 0.59
N TRP A 39 4.79 4.91 -0.72
CA TRP A 39 5.00 3.86 -1.73
C TRP A 39 6.48 3.78 -2.10
N ILE A 40 7.03 2.58 -2.08
CA ILE A 40 8.40 2.32 -2.51
C ILE A 40 8.32 1.59 -3.84
N LYS A 41 8.89 2.21 -4.88
CA LYS A 41 9.09 1.57 -6.17
C LYS A 41 10.39 0.78 -6.12
N GLU A 42 10.34 -0.52 -6.40
CA GLU A 42 11.56 -1.29 -6.62
C GLU A 42 12.15 -0.88 -7.98
N ASN A 43 13.40 -0.44 -7.97
CA ASN A 43 14.14 -0.07 -9.17
C ASN A 43 14.91 -1.28 -9.74
N SER A 44 14.29 -2.45 -9.77
CA SER A 44 14.85 -3.60 -10.50
C SER A 44 14.89 -3.23 -11.99
N GLN A 45 16.10 -2.86 -12.45
CA GLN A 45 16.43 -2.64 -13.86
C GLN A 45 16.35 -3.93 -14.65
#